data_AF-A0A0P4WHJ8-F1
#
_entry.id   AF-A0A0P4WHJ8-F1
#
_cell.length_a   1.000
_cell.length_b   1.000
_cell.length_c   1.000
_cell.angle_alpha   90.00
_cell.angle_beta   90.00
_cell.angle_gamma   90.00
#
_symmetry.space_group_name_H-M   'P 1'
#
loop_
_entity.id
_entity.type
_entity.pdbx_description
1 polymer ?
#
loop_
_entity_poly.entity_id
_entity_poly.type
_entity_poly.pdbx_seq_one_letter_code
_entity_poly.pdbx_strand_id
1 'polypeptide(L)'
;MVMAVVAAAALRSSSTRLSRLLPGLCGEAWGHQAQRGAVLRVLPFIPTQDPDVIKKMPEDFRAVYPEFLPGPKPEYRNRLREKLERQDMLARRSVMPIPEFYVGSIMAVTVADPNASGKNNRFVGICIQRGDAGLRAWFILRNVVDHQGVEIKYEMYSPLLQSIEVLRLEKRLDDELLYLRDALPIYSTFPLDMEPEVMQEGAPVPVNPIKVQLKPRPWHERWERKNLQGVMDLGLPERFYKKAKLHEKPWEKYDLMKEYRATIPEEEQADIFREISPHYPLMESTRRRGKRKRVLPSIS
;
A
#
# COMPACT_ATOMS: atom_id res chain seq x y z
N MET A 1 23.54 41.70 -78.32
CA MET A 1 24.21 40.74 -77.41
C MET A 1 23.14 39.72 -77.00
N VAL A 2 22.86 38.69 -77.80
CA VAL A 2 23.58 37.38 -77.93
C VAL A 2 23.43 36.64 -76.58
N MET A 3 22.73 35.51 -76.40
CA MET A 3 22.29 34.36 -77.23
C MET A 3 21.09 33.69 -76.49
N ALA A 4 20.00 33.28 -77.14
CA ALA A 4 19.78 31.96 -77.77
C ALA A 4 19.54 30.82 -76.72
N VAL A 5 18.66 29.81 -76.84
CA VAL A 5 17.92 29.26 -77.99
C VAL A 5 17.00 28.10 -77.51
N VAL A 6 15.86 27.90 -78.21
CA VAL A 6 15.11 26.63 -78.48
C VAL A 6 14.37 25.92 -77.31
N ALA A 7 13.04 25.68 -77.27
CA ALA A 7 11.97 25.26 -78.22
C ALA A 7 11.81 23.73 -78.41
N ALA A 8 10.63 23.19 -78.02
CA ALA A 8 9.85 22.08 -78.61
C ALA A 8 8.73 21.68 -77.61
N ALA A 9 7.44 21.99 -77.78
CA ALA A 9 6.44 21.49 -78.74
C ALA A 9 6.45 19.95 -78.82
N ALA A 10 5.43 19.23 -78.32
CA ALA A 10 4.19 18.86 -79.05
C ALA A 10 3.57 17.64 -78.31
N LEU A 11 2.30 17.20 -78.40
CA LEU A 11 0.98 17.66 -78.87
C LEU A 11 0.01 16.49 -78.57
N ARG A 12 -1.25 16.80 -78.20
CA ARG A 12 -2.51 16.04 -78.49
C ARG A 12 -2.70 14.67 -77.79
N SER A 13 -3.91 14.18 -77.48
CA SER A 13 -5.30 14.53 -77.80
C SER A 13 -6.22 13.96 -76.72
N SER A 14 -7.08 14.76 -76.11
CA SER A 14 -8.57 14.72 -76.21
C SER A 14 -9.20 13.35 -76.53
N SER A 15 -10.15 12.92 -75.70
CA SER A 15 -11.60 12.97 -76.05
C SER A 15 -12.40 11.82 -75.43
N THR A 16 -13.45 12.19 -74.66
CA THR A 16 -14.81 11.57 -74.64
C THR A 16 -14.96 10.13 -74.11
N ARG A 17 -16.06 9.67 -73.49
CA ARG A 17 -17.42 10.18 -73.25
C ARG A 17 -18.12 9.24 -72.24
N LEU A 18 -18.97 9.83 -71.41
CA LEU A 18 -20.35 9.42 -71.07
C LEU A 18 -20.68 7.93 -70.77
N SER A 19 -21.12 7.73 -69.52
CA SER A 19 -22.50 7.38 -69.13
C SER A 19 -22.82 5.98 -68.58
N ARG A 20 -23.68 6.03 -67.54
CA ARG A 20 -24.86 5.18 -67.28
C ARG A 20 -24.65 3.83 -66.57
N LEU A 21 -25.07 3.75 -65.29
CA LEU A 21 -26.34 3.12 -64.81
C LEU A 21 -26.30 2.84 -63.28
N LEU A 22 -27.35 3.28 -62.57
CA LEU A 22 -27.82 2.79 -61.26
C LEU A 22 -28.49 1.40 -61.43
N PRO A 23 -28.75 0.53 -60.40
CA PRO A 23 -29.40 0.81 -59.08
C PRO A 23 -28.78 -0.02 -57.91
N GLY A 24 -29.20 -0.04 -56.64
CA GLY A 24 -30.27 0.54 -55.83
C GLY A 24 -30.26 -0.11 -54.42
N LEU A 25 -30.93 0.55 -53.44
CA LEU A 25 -31.53 0.02 -52.20
C LEU A 25 -30.66 -0.69 -51.15
N CYS A 26 -30.61 -0.17 -49.92
CA CYS A 26 -31.28 -0.75 -48.73
C CYS A 26 -30.79 -0.13 -47.40
N GLY A 27 -31.73 0.31 -46.55
CA GLY A 27 -31.61 0.15 -45.09
C GLY A 27 -31.12 1.34 -44.26
N GLU A 28 -32.07 2.13 -43.75
CA GLU A 28 -31.90 2.92 -42.53
C GLU A 28 -31.64 2.00 -41.31
N ALA A 29 -30.69 2.37 -40.45
CA ALA A 29 -30.59 1.81 -39.09
C ALA A 29 -30.05 2.87 -38.12
N TRP A 30 -30.99 3.66 -37.61
CA TRP A 30 -31.11 4.17 -36.24
C TRP A 30 -29.91 3.95 -35.32
N GLY A 31 -29.29 5.07 -34.93
CA GLY A 31 -28.30 5.14 -33.88
C GLY A 31 -28.90 4.77 -32.53
N HIS A 32 -28.42 3.66 -31.95
CA HIS A 32 -28.48 3.44 -30.52
C HIS A 32 -27.14 3.81 -29.91
N GLN A 33 -27.08 5.02 -29.36
CA GLN A 33 -26.02 5.45 -28.47
C GLN A 33 -26.17 4.68 -27.15
N ALA A 34 -25.56 3.49 -27.09
CA ALA A 34 -25.49 2.69 -25.89
C ALA A 34 -24.65 3.45 -24.85
N GLN A 35 -25.32 3.94 -23.81
CA GLN A 35 -24.70 4.43 -22.60
C GLN A 35 -23.83 3.30 -22.03
N ARG A 36 -22.51 3.48 -22.05
CA ARG A 36 -21.56 2.55 -21.43
C ARG A 36 -21.73 2.66 -19.91
N GLY A 37 -22.58 1.80 -19.35
CA GLY A 37 -22.57 1.52 -17.92
C GLY A 37 -21.16 1.10 -17.49
N ALA A 38 -20.74 1.55 -16.31
CA ALA A 38 -19.46 1.19 -15.72
C ALA A 38 -19.44 -0.32 -15.43
N VAL A 39 -19.01 -1.11 -16.41
CA VAL A 39 -18.65 -2.51 -16.23
C VAL A 39 -17.56 -2.53 -15.16
N LEU A 40 -17.81 -3.17 -14.02
CA LEU A 40 -16.74 -3.53 -13.08
C LEU A 40 -15.63 -4.13 -13.93
N ARG A 41 -14.47 -3.46 -14.01
CA ARG A 41 -13.31 -4.02 -14.71
C ARG A 41 -12.88 -5.24 -13.92
N VAL A 42 -13.45 -6.40 -14.23
CA VAL A 42 -12.92 -7.69 -13.82
C VAL A 42 -11.50 -7.71 -14.37
N LEU A 43 -10.52 -7.78 -13.48
CA LEU A 43 -9.12 -7.84 -13.86
C LEU A 43 -8.96 -9.01 -14.85
N PRO A 44 -8.26 -8.82 -15.98
CA PRO A 44 -8.06 -9.90 -16.93
C PRO A 44 -7.42 -11.09 -16.18
N PHE A 45 -7.92 -12.30 -16.41
CA PHE A 45 -7.30 -13.51 -15.90
C PHE A 45 -5.91 -13.64 -16.52
N ILE A 46 -4.86 -13.58 -15.69
CA ILE A 46 -3.48 -13.76 -16.14
C ILE A 46 -3.05 -15.18 -15.76
N PRO A 47 -2.60 -16.02 -16.71
CA PRO A 47 -2.09 -17.35 -16.40
C PRO A 47 -0.91 -17.28 -15.43
N THR A 48 -0.97 -18.05 -14.35
CA THR A 48 0.03 -18.05 -13.26
C THR A 48 1.32 -18.82 -13.58
N GLN A 49 1.47 -19.37 -14.79
CA GLN A 49 2.52 -20.36 -15.13
C GLN A 49 3.75 -19.79 -15.85
N ASP A 50 3.80 -18.49 -16.16
CA ASP A 50 4.96 -17.90 -16.85
C ASP A 50 6.14 -17.64 -15.88
N PRO A 51 7.28 -18.32 -16.03
CA PRO A 51 8.39 -18.26 -15.07
C PRO A 51 9.07 -16.88 -15.00
N ASP A 52 9.04 -16.10 -16.08
CA ASP A 52 9.63 -14.75 -16.12
C ASP A 52 8.85 -13.72 -15.29
N VAL A 53 7.58 -13.99 -14.99
CA VAL A 53 6.73 -13.13 -14.14
C VAL A 53 7.11 -13.31 -12.66
N ILE A 54 7.55 -14.49 -12.25
CA ILE A 54 7.96 -14.79 -10.87
C ILE A 54 9.18 -13.95 -10.45
N LYS A 55 10.09 -13.63 -11.38
CA LYS A 55 11.33 -12.88 -11.13
C LYS A 55 11.16 -11.40 -10.75
N LYS A 56 9.96 -10.81 -10.84
CA LYS A 56 9.74 -9.37 -10.63
C LYS A 56 9.32 -8.98 -9.21
N MET A 57 9.19 -9.93 -8.29
CA MET A 57 8.80 -9.63 -6.90
C MET A 57 9.98 -9.05 -6.11
N PRO A 58 9.76 -8.01 -5.27
CA PRO A 58 10.78 -7.54 -4.35
C PRO A 58 11.17 -8.61 -3.33
N GLU A 59 12.44 -8.71 -3.00
CA GLU A 59 12.94 -9.60 -1.94
C GLU A 59 12.25 -9.31 -0.59
N ASP A 60 11.93 -8.04 -0.32
CA ASP A 60 11.29 -7.57 0.92
C ASP A 60 9.75 -7.69 0.94
N PHE A 61 9.13 -8.48 0.04
CA PHE A 61 7.66 -8.55 -0.08
C PHE A 61 6.96 -8.86 1.25
N ARG A 62 7.55 -9.76 2.05
CA ARG A 62 7.05 -10.13 3.39
C ARG A 62 6.94 -8.93 4.33
N ALA A 63 7.89 -8.00 4.26
CA ALA A 63 7.92 -6.83 5.12
C ALA A 63 6.97 -5.73 4.62
N VAL A 64 6.87 -5.58 3.30
CA VAL A 64 6.01 -4.56 2.67
C VAL A 64 4.54 -4.91 2.86
N TYR A 65 4.16 -6.16 2.59
CA TYR A 65 2.77 -6.62 2.61
C TYR A 65 2.58 -7.89 3.45
N PRO A 66 2.77 -7.81 4.78
CA PRO A 66 2.56 -8.94 5.69
C PRO A 66 1.14 -9.53 5.59
N GLU A 67 0.13 -8.73 5.24
CA GLU A 67 -1.27 -9.14 5.17
C GLU A 67 -1.61 -10.15 4.07
N PHE A 68 -0.78 -10.28 3.02
CA PHE A 68 -1.00 -11.33 2.01
C PHE A 68 -0.63 -12.72 2.51
N LEU A 69 0.22 -12.79 3.54
CA LEU A 69 0.64 -14.03 4.15
C LEU A 69 -0.41 -14.44 5.19
N PRO A 70 -0.88 -15.69 5.17
CA PRO A 70 -1.87 -16.17 6.13
C PRO A 70 -1.30 -16.25 7.55
N GLY A 71 -2.19 -16.34 8.53
CA GLY A 71 -1.78 -16.53 9.93
C GLY A 71 -0.99 -17.84 10.12
N PRO A 72 -0.05 -17.89 11.07
CA PRO A 72 0.83 -19.05 11.26
C PRO A 72 0.12 -20.31 11.75
N LYS A 73 -1.01 -20.18 12.47
CA LYS A 73 -1.75 -21.28 13.11
C LYS A 73 -2.53 -22.10 12.08
N PRO A 74 -2.13 -23.35 11.77
CA PRO A 74 -2.74 -24.14 10.70
C PRO A 74 -4.20 -24.52 10.98
N GLU A 75 -4.62 -24.56 12.25
CA GLU A 75 -5.95 -25.04 12.66
C GLU A 75 -7.09 -24.20 12.08
N TYR A 76 -6.85 -22.92 11.82
CA TYR A 76 -7.83 -21.98 11.31
C TYR A 76 -7.64 -21.65 9.82
N ARG A 77 -6.73 -22.37 9.15
CA ARG A 77 -6.37 -22.13 7.75
C ARG A 77 -7.21 -22.93 6.79
N ASN A 78 -7.58 -22.31 5.68
CA ASN A 78 -8.27 -22.95 4.58
C ASN A 78 -7.76 -22.35 3.27
N ARG A 79 -7.10 -23.17 2.46
CA ARG A 79 -6.46 -22.74 1.20
C ARG A 79 -7.43 -22.06 0.24
N LEU A 80 -8.65 -22.57 0.13
CA LEU A 80 -9.66 -21.99 -0.76
C LEU A 80 -10.12 -20.62 -0.26
N ARG A 81 -10.39 -20.50 1.05
CA ARG A 81 -10.77 -19.22 1.68
C ARG A 81 -9.68 -18.17 1.46
N GLU A 82 -8.44 -18.51 1.79
CA GLU A 82 -7.28 -17.61 1.66
C GLU A 82 -7.06 -17.16 0.21
N LYS A 83 -7.27 -18.06 -0.75
CA LYS A 83 -7.19 -17.73 -2.18
C LYS A 83 -8.26 -16.72 -2.61
N LEU A 84 -9.51 -16.94 -2.20
CA LEU A 84 -10.61 -16.01 -2.49
C LEU A 84 -10.39 -14.64 -1.82
N GLU A 85 -9.97 -14.63 -0.56
CA GLU A 85 -9.62 -13.39 0.16
C GLU A 85 -8.52 -12.62 -0.58
N ARG A 86 -7.48 -13.31 -1.08
CA ARG A 86 -6.40 -12.67 -1.84
C ARG A 86 -6.89 -12.07 -3.16
N GLN A 87 -7.80 -12.74 -3.87
CA GLN A 87 -8.42 -12.20 -5.08
C GLN A 87 -9.20 -10.91 -4.78
N ASP A 88 -9.99 -10.89 -3.71
CA ASP A 88 -10.75 -9.71 -3.29
C ASP A 88 -9.84 -8.56 -2.85
N MET A 89 -8.74 -8.86 -2.15
CA MET A 89 -7.74 -7.85 -1.76
C MET A 89 -7.09 -7.20 -2.99
N LEU A 90 -6.75 -7.99 -4.01
CA LEU A 90 -6.17 -7.49 -5.26
C LEU A 90 -7.20 -6.65 -6.03
N ALA A 91 -8.45 -7.10 -6.09
CA ALA A 91 -9.55 -6.33 -6.68
C ALA A 91 -9.73 -4.98 -5.98
N ARG A 92 -9.72 -4.95 -4.64
CA ARG A 92 -9.81 -3.71 -3.86
C ARG A 92 -8.63 -2.77 -4.10
N ARG A 93 -7.41 -3.31 -4.18
CA ARG A 93 -6.18 -2.52 -4.47
C ARG A 93 -6.15 -1.92 -5.87
N SER A 94 -6.86 -2.53 -6.82
CA SER A 94 -7.00 -1.95 -8.17
C SER A 94 -7.83 -0.67 -8.18
N VAL A 95 -8.76 -0.53 -7.23
CA VAL A 95 -9.61 0.66 -7.05
C VAL A 95 -8.93 1.69 -6.14
N MET A 96 -8.42 1.26 -4.99
CA MET A 96 -7.78 2.11 -3.99
C MET A 96 -6.32 1.66 -3.77
N PRO A 97 -5.33 2.45 -4.19
CA PRO A 97 -3.93 2.07 -4.05
C PRO A 97 -3.47 2.20 -2.59
N ILE A 98 -3.16 1.07 -1.98
CA ILE A 98 -2.57 1.02 -0.64
C ILE A 98 -1.05 1.20 -0.78
N PRO A 99 -0.45 2.25 -0.18
CA PRO A 99 0.99 2.46 -0.21
C PRO A 99 1.71 1.46 0.70
N GLU A 100 3.02 1.34 0.51
CA GLU A 100 3.92 0.70 1.46
C GLU A 100 4.12 1.60 2.68
N PHE A 101 4.00 1.03 3.87
CA PHE A 101 4.27 1.70 5.14
C PHE A 101 4.70 0.68 6.19
N TYR A 102 5.36 1.15 7.25
CA TYR A 102 5.83 0.31 8.35
C TYR A 102 5.34 0.85 9.69
N VAL A 103 5.53 0.08 10.75
CA VAL A 103 5.33 0.58 12.10
C VAL A 103 6.37 1.69 12.36
N GLY A 104 5.89 2.84 12.82
CA GLY A 104 6.66 4.07 12.93
C GLY A 104 6.47 5.07 11.80
N SER A 105 5.90 4.68 10.66
CA SER A 105 5.61 5.61 9.57
C SER A 105 4.47 6.57 9.94
N ILE A 106 4.56 7.82 9.50
CA ILE A 106 3.54 8.85 9.69
C ILE A 106 2.62 8.85 8.47
N MET A 107 1.32 8.75 8.70
CA MET A 107 0.33 8.62 7.63
C MET A 107 -0.87 9.52 7.87
N ALA A 108 -1.49 9.94 6.78
CA ALA A 108 -2.81 10.55 6.74
C ALA A 108 -3.80 9.56 6.12
N VAL A 109 -4.89 9.28 6.82
CA VAL A 109 -5.96 8.40 6.33
C VAL A 109 -7.23 9.21 6.19
N THR A 110 -7.86 9.10 5.03
CA THR A 110 -9.15 9.73 4.74
C THR A 110 -10.24 8.66 4.68
N VAL A 111 -11.26 8.79 5.50
CA VAL A 111 -12.41 7.88 5.59
C VAL A 111 -13.69 8.62 5.29
N ALA A 112 -14.62 7.95 4.60
CA ALA A 112 -15.98 8.41 4.43
C ALA A 112 -16.75 8.26 5.76
N ASP A 113 -17.18 9.38 6.34
CA ASP A 113 -18.01 9.40 7.56
C ASP A 113 -19.26 10.25 7.28
N PRO A 114 -20.47 9.65 7.27
CA PRO A 114 -21.71 10.38 6.99
C PRO A 114 -22.00 11.49 8.01
N ASN A 115 -21.46 11.41 9.23
CA ASN A 115 -21.73 12.36 10.30
C ASN A 115 -20.73 13.53 10.34
N ALA A 116 -19.63 13.45 9.57
CA ALA A 116 -18.65 14.53 9.49
C ALA A 116 -19.16 15.68 8.61
N SER A 117 -18.78 16.93 8.92
CA SER A 117 -19.24 18.13 8.21
C SER A 117 -18.94 18.10 6.70
N GLY A 118 -17.85 17.46 6.29
CA GLY A 118 -17.46 17.26 4.90
C GLY A 118 -17.76 15.87 4.33
N LYS A 119 -18.51 15.02 5.05
CA LYS A 119 -18.72 13.57 4.79
C LYS A 119 -17.44 12.72 4.76
N ASN A 120 -16.29 13.36 4.95
CA ASN A 120 -14.97 12.77 4.94
C ASN A 120 -14.25 13.22 6.22
N ASN A 121 -13.54 12.30 6.85
CA ASN A 121 -12.70 12.56 7.99
C ASN A 121 -11.25 12.21 7.63
N ARG A 122 -10.34 13.18 7.79
CA ARG A 122 -8.91 13.00 7.59
C ARG A 122 -8.20 13.00 8.93
N PHE A 123 -7.48 11.92 9.22
CA PHE A 123 -6.72 11.79 10.45
C PHE A 123 -5.24 11.54 10.14
N VAL A 124 -4.36 12.32 10.77
CA VAL A 124 -2.90 12.16 10.67
C VAL A 124 -2.38 11.57 11.96
N GLY A 125 -1.47 10.59 11.86
CA GLY A 125 -0.81 10.01 13.02
C GLY A 125 0.30 9.03 12.68
N ILE A 126 1.00 8.57 13.71
CA ILE A 126 2.02 7.52 13.60
C ILE A 126 1.36 6.15 13.66
N CYS A 127 1.80 5.23 12.79
CA CYS A 127 1.40 3.83 12.87
C CYS A 127 2.10 3.14 14.04
N ILE A 128 1.33 2.70 15.04
CA ILE A 128 1.88 2.08 16.25
C ILE A 128 1.93 0.56 16.18
N GLN A 129 1.00 -0.04 15.43
CA GLN A 129 0.85 -1.48 15.32
C GLN A 129 0.13 -1.80 14.01
N ARG A 130 0.54 -2.91 13.39
CA ARG A 130 -0.14 -3.57 12.27
C ARG A 130 -0.42 -5.00 12.70
N GLY A 131 -1.57 -5.53 12.32
CA GLY A 131 -1.93 -6.89 12.72
C GLY A 131 -2.98 -7.51 11.83
N ASP A 132 -3.19 -8.81 12.11
CA ASP A 132 -4.06 -9.69 11.34
C ASP A 132 -3.60 -9.89 9.88
N ALA A 133 -4.29 -10.76 9.15
CA ALA A 133 -3.99 -11.10 7.77
C ALA A 133 -5.25 -11.10 6.89
N GLY A 134 -5.07 -11.17 5.58
CA GLY A 134 -6.16 -11.19 4.62
C GLY A 134 -6.98 -9.90 4.62
N LEU A 135 -8.27 -10.02 4.36
CA LEU A 135 -9.22 -8.88 4.33
C LEU A 135 -9.37 -8.18 5.69
N ARG A 136 -9.05 -8.89 6.78
CA ARG A 136 -9.19 -8.40 8.16
C ARG A 136 -7.98 -7.62 8.66
N ALA A 137 -6.95 -7.45 7.81
CA ALA A 137 -5.75 -6.71 8.16
C ALA A 137 -6.09 -5.29 8.63
N TRP A 138 -5.48 -4.89 9.74
CA TRP A 138 -5.73 -3.60 10.38
C TRP A 138 -4.43 -2.95 10.84
N PHE A 139 -4.51 -1.65 11.05
CA PHE A 139 -3.43 -0.86 11.65
C PHE A 139 -4.01 0.22 12.57
N ILE A 140 -3.22 0.63 13.55
CA ILE A 140 -3.63 1.67 14.51
C ILE A 140 -2.78 2.91 14.26
N LEU A 141 -3.45 4.05 14.07
CA LEU A 141 -2.81 5.36 14.07
C LEU A 141 -3.00 6.04 15.42
N ARG A 142 -1.93 6.65 15.92
CA ARG A 142 -1.92 7.45 17.14
C ARG A 142 -1.51 8.88 16.82
N ASN A 143 -2.22 9.84 17.39
CA ASN A 143 -1.78 11.24 17.43
C ASN A 143 -2.25 11.90 18.73
N VAL A 144 -1.57 12.96 19.15
CA VAL A 144 -2.03 13.84 20.23
C VAL A 144 -2.60 15.09 19.59
N VAL A 145 -3.92 15.24 19.66
CA VAL A 145 -4.66 16.39 19.13
C VAL A 145 -5.24 17.14 20.32
N ASP A 146 -5.02 18.46 20.39
CA ASP A 146 -5.50 19.31 21.49
C ASP A 146 -5.13 18.75 22.88
N HIS A 147 -3.89 18.28 23.02
CA HIS A 147 -3.35 17.64 24.23
C HIS A 147 -4.04 16.33 24.65
N GLN A 148 -4.97 15.81 23.84
CA GLN A 148 -5.62 14.52 24.06
C GLN A 148 -5.01 13.46 23.13
N GLY A 149 -4.65 12.31 23.71
CA GLY A 149 -4.20 11.16 22.91
C GLY A 149 -5.38 10.48 22.22
N VAL A 150 -5.37 10.45 20.90
CA VAL A 150 -6.38 9.81 20.05
C VAL A 150 -5.75 8.64 19.32
N GLU A 151 -6.41 7.49 19.36
CA GLU A 151 -6.04 6.29 18.61
C GLU A 151 -7.21 5.85 17.76
N ILE A 152 -6.97 5.60 16.47
CA ILE A 152 -7.98 5.09 15.56
C ILE A 152 -7.45 3.83 14.90
N LYS A 153 -8.22 2.75 15.03
CA LYS A 153 -7.97 1.48 14.35
C LYS A 153 -8.65 1.51 12.98
N TYR A 154 -7.87 1.36 11.92
CA TYR A 154 -8.38 1.27 10.55
C TYR A 154 -8.24 -0.14 10.02
N GLU A 155 -9.28 -0.62 9.34
CA GLU A 155 -9.25 -1.84 8.54
C GLU A 155 -8.76 -1.50 7.12
N MET A 156 -7.69 -2.14 6.66
CA MET A 156 -7.00 -1.79 5.42
C MET A 156 -7.90 -1.87 4.18
N TYR A 157 -8.81 -2.85 4.16
CA TYR A 157 -9.67 -3.16 3.02
C TYR A 157 -11.10 -2.65 3.17
N SER A 158 -11.37 -1.81 4.18
CA SER A 158 -12.70 -1.24 4.37
C SER A 158 -13.15 -0.43 3.14
N PRO A 159 -14.43 -0.54 2.72
CA PRO A 159 -14.97 0.27 1.62
C PRO A 159 -15.09 1.75 1.99
N LEU A 160 -15.18 2.08 3.28
CA LEU A 160 -15.25 3.46 3.78
C LEU A 160 -13.92 4.20 3.61
N LEU A 161 -12.81 3.46 3.51
CA LEU A 161 -11.48 4.04 3.36
C LEU A 161 -11.32 4.58 1.93
N GLN A 162 -11.05 5.88 1.82
CA GLN A 162 -10.93 6.59 0.54
C GLN A 162 -9.46 6.68 0.09
N SER A 163 -8.59 7.16 0.96
CA SER A 163 -7.16 7.31 0.67
C SER A 163 -6.29 7.00 1.89
N ILE A 164 -5.13 6.41 1.62
CA ILE A 164 -4.02 6.25 2.57
C ILE A 164 -2.83 6.99 1.98
N GLU A 165 -2.37 8.02 2.68
CA GLU A 165 -1.23 8.83 2.29
C GLU A 165 -0.12 8.63 3.32
N VAL A 166 1.06 8.22 2.85
CA VAL A 166 2.25 8.16 3.70
C VAL A 166 2.92 9.51 3.63
N LEU A 167 2.95 10.21 4.76
CA LEU A 167 3.60 11.52 4.87
C LEU A 167 5.09 11.35 5.10
N ARG A 168 5.48 10.48 6.03
CA ARG A 168 6.87 10.13 6.29
C ARG A 168 7.03 8.62 6.41
N LEU A 169 7.82 8.05 5.49
CA LEU A 169 8.12 6.63 5.50
C LEU A 169 9.38 6.39 6.34
N GLU A 170 9.18 5.85 7.53
CA GLU A 170 10.27 5.45 8.44
C GLU A 170 9.94 4.14 9.14
N LYS A 171 10.98 3.41 9.53
CA LYS A 171 10.92 2.27 10.45
C LYS A 171 11.40 2.70 11.83
N ARG A 172 10.94 2.02 12.88
CA ARG A 172 11.49 2.14 14.23
C ARG A 172 12.28 0.88 14.58
N LEU A 173 12.95 0.91 15.73
CA LEU A 173 13.73 -0.23 16.25
C LEU A 173 12.84 -1.38 16.69
N ASP A 174 11.63 -1.07 17.17
CA ASP A 174 10.65 -2.05 17.63
C ASP A 174 9.54 -2.24 16.59
N ASP A 175 9.01 -3.46 16.50
CA ASP A 175 7.88 -3.81 15.63
C ASP A 175 6.53 -3.30 16.15
N GLU A 176 6.43 -2.96 17.43
CA GLU A 176 5.22 -2.43 18.08
C GLU A 176 5.55 -1.23 18.97
N LEU A 177 4.84 -0.12 18.78
CA LEU A 177 5.08 1.15 19.50
C LEU A 177 4.01 1.43 20.55
N LEU A 178 3.46 0.38 21.17
CA LEU A 178 2.40 0.51 22.18
C LEU A 178 2.84 1.31 23.42
N TYR A 179 4.15 1.38 23.68
CA TYR A 179 4.74 2.20 24.76
C TYR A 179 4.55 3.71 24.55
N LEU A 180 4.19 4.17 23.35
CA LEU A 180 3.87 5.58 23.09
C LEU A 180 2.63 6.08 23.86
N ARG A 181 1.82 5.17 24.41
CA ARG A 181 0.72 5.50 25.34
C ARG A 181 1.23 6.10 26.65
N ASP A 182 2.32 5.53 27.15
CA ASP A 182 2.97 5.91 28.41
C ASP A 182 4.17 6.86 28.21
N ALA A 183 4.53 7.14 26.96
CA ALA A 183 5.58 8.09 26.61
C ALA A 183 5.18 9.56 26.82
N LEU A 184 6.18 10.45 26.79
CA LEU A 184 5.93 11.89 26.71
C LEU A 184 5.13 12.24 25.43
N PRO A 185 4.16 13.16 25.49
CA PRO A 185 3.31 13.52 24.34
C PRO A 185 4.10 13.99 23.11
N ILE A 186 5.29 14.57 23.33
CA ILE A 186 6.19 15.09 22.28
C ILE A 186 6.46 14.03 21.19
N TYR A 187 6.61 12.76 21.57
CA TYR A 187 6.90 11.67 20.62
C TYR A 187 5.68 11.20 19.81
N SER A 188 4.46 11.59 20.22
CA SER A 188 3.21 11.20 19.58
C SER A 188 2.45 12.37 18.96
N THR A 189 2.97 13.60 19.06
CA THR A 189 2.30 14.81 18.57
C THR A 189 2.80 15.10 17.16
N PHE A 190 1.88 15.08 16.19
CA PHE A 190 2.17 15.39 14.79
C PHE A 190 1.19 16.44 14.27
N PRO A 191 1.66 17.44 13.49
CA PRO A 191 0.78 18.44 12.91
C PRO A 191 -0.19 17.77 11.91
N LEU A 192 -1.46 18.16 11.96
CA LEU A 192 -2.50 17.63 11.07
C LEU A 192 -2.27 18.03 9.61
N ASP A 193 -1.62 19.17 9.38
CA ASP A 193 -1.32 19.72 8.06
C ASP A 193 0.10 19.37 7.59
N MET A 194 0.70 18.30 8.13
CA MET A 194 2.02 17.84 7.72
C MET A 194 2.03 17.48 6.22
N GLU A 195 2.99 18.06 5.50
CA GLU A 195 3.22 17.75 4.08
C GLU A 195 3.98 16.43 3.91
N PRO A 196 3.75 15.69 2.81
CA PRO A 196 4.45 14.45 2.55
C PRO A 196 5.91 14.68 2.14
N GLU A 197 6.83 14.03 2.83
CA GLU A 197 8.27 14.02 2.52
C GLU A 197 8.55 13.13 1.29
N VAL A 198 9.25 13.69 0.30
CA VAL A 198 9.59 12.98 -0.93
C VAL A 198 10.90 12.22 -0.75
N MET A 199 10.84 10.89 -0.86
CA MET A 199 12.03 10.03 -0.89
C MET A 199 12.47 9.73 -2.33
N GLN A 200 13.78 9.56 -2.52
CA GLN A 200 14.36 9.10 -3.79
C GLN A 200 13.88 7.68 -4.12
N GLU A 201 13.56 7.43 -5.38
CA GLU A 201 13.08 6.12 -5.83
C GLU A 201 14.19 5.06 -5.69
N GLY A 202 13.93 3.99 -4.94
CA GLY A 202 14.87 2.88 -4.74
C GLY A 202 15.78 2.99 -3.52
N ALA A 203 15.74 4.11 -2.79
CA ALA A 203 16.45 4.22 -1.52
C ALA A 203 15.85 3.26 -0.48
N PRO A 204 16.68 2.58 0.35
CA PRO A 204 16.19 1.74 1.42
C PRO A 204 15.44 2.60 2.46
N VAL A 205 14.45 1.99 3.11
CA VAL A 205 13.62 2.69 4.11
C VAL A 205 14.46 3.02 5.35
N PRO A 206 14.53 4.31 5.77
CA PRO A 206 15.35 4.70 6.90
C PRO A 206 14.79 4.14 8.21
N VAL A 207 15.68 3.60 9.06
CA VAL A 207 15.36 3.17 10.43
C VAL A 207 15.73 4.30 11.38
N ASN A 208 14.74 4.80 12.11
CA ASN A 208 14.91 5.90 13.04
C ASN A 208 15.39 5.38 14.42
N PRO A 209 16.60 5.74 14.88
CA PRO A 209 17.20 5.23 16.12
C PRO A 209 16.76 6.00 17.38
N ILE A 210 15.82 6.95 17.28
CA ILE A 210 15.34 7.74 18.43
C ILE A 210 14.84 6.80 19.53
N LYS A 211 15.36 7.01 20.74
CA LYS A 211 14.89 6.36 21.97
C LYS A 211 13.90 7.26 22.69
N VAL A 212 12.77 6.68 23.09
CA VAL A 212 11.64 7.38 23.69
C VAL A 212 11.76 7.39 25.21
N GLN A 213 11.53 8.55 25.82
CA GLN A 213 11.42 8.68 27.28
C GLN A 213 9.98 8.43 27.74
N LEU A 214 9.82 7.53 28.71
CA LEU A 214 8.52 7.25 29.35
C LEU A 214 8.20 8.26 30.45
N LYS A 215 6.90 8.45 30.70
CA LYS A 215 6.39 9.17 31.88
C LYS A 215 6.76 8.41 33.16
N PRO A 216 6.70 9.04 34.34
CA PRO A 216 6.75 8.30 35.59
C PRO A 216 5.58 7.30 35.69
N ARG A 217 5.78 6.22 36.45
CA ARG A 217 4.75 5.20 36.73
C ARG A 217 3.52 5.85 37.42
N PRO A 218 2.30 5.27 37.29
CA PRO A 218 1.97 3.96 36.70
C PRO A 218 1.87 3.98 35.16
N TRP A 219 2.21 2.84 34.54
CA TRP A 219 2.10 2.59 33.10
C TRP A 219 1.00 1.58 32.79
N HIS A 220 0.54 1.56 31.54
CA HIS A 220 -0.42 0.58 31.05
C HIS A 220 0.14 -0.85 31.07
N GLU A 221 1.41 -1.02 30.70
CA GLU A 221 2.08 -2.32 30.71
C GLU A 221 3.39 -2.31 31.50
N ARG A 222 3.86 -3.50 31.83
CA ARG A 222 5.17 -3.73 32.42
C ARG A 222 6.22 -3.76 31.31
N TRP A 223 6.54 -2.57 30.79
CA TRP A 223 7.51 -2.39 29.70
C TRP A 223 8.89 -2.93 30.05
N GLU A 224 9.26 -2.96 31.34
CA GLU A 224 10.52 -3.53 31.80
C GLU A 224 10.69 -5.03 31.50
N ARG A 225 9.58 -5.72 31.17
CA ARG A 225 9.57 -7.15 30.81
C ARG A 225 9.67 -7.39 29.31
N LYS A 226 9.44 -6.35 28.51
CA LYS A 226 9.52 -6.43 27.06
C LYS A 226 10.95 -6.07 26.66
N ASN A 227 11.54 -6.84 25.75
CA ASN A 227 12.89 -6.58 25.22
C ASN A 227 12.85 -5.44 24.18
N LEU A 228 12.44 -4.24 24.62
CA LEU A 228 12.30 -3.05 23.77
C LEU A 228 13.66 -2.38 23.53
N GLN A 229 13.91 -1.99 22.29
CA GLN A 229 15.14 -1.30 21.87
C GLN A 229 14.92 0.22 21.73
N GLY A 230 13.69 0.64 21.44
CA GLY A 230 13.30 2.02 21.19
C GLY A 230 12.94 2.84 22.42
N VAL A 231 13.11 2.30 23.64
CA VAL A 231 12.84 3.00 24.90
C VAL A 231 14.16 3.36 25.60
N MET A 232 14.24 4.55 26.18
CA MET A 232 15.37 4.94 27.04
C MET A 232 15.43 4.07 28.31
N ASP A 233 16.54 4.09 29.03
CA ASP A 233 16.62 3.42 30.33
C ASP A 233 15.52 3.97 31.26
N LEU A 234 14.74 3.05 31.82
CA LEU A 234 13.58 3.35 32.65
C LEU A 234 13.97 3.92 34.02
N GLY A 235 15.24 3.79 34.42
CA GLY A 235 15.74 4.27 35.72
C GLY A 235 15.06 3.58 36.90
N LEU A 236 14.59 2.34 36.72
CA LEU A 236 13.88 1.61 37.76
C LEU A 236 14.82 1.06 38.83
N PRO A 237 14.38 0.94 40.09
CA PRO A 237 15.13 0.21 41.10
C PRO A 237 15.43 -1.23 40.66
N GLU A 238 16.64 -1.70 40.96
CA GLU A 238 17.18 -3.02 40.55
C GLU A 238 16.24 -4.20 40.83
N ARG A 239 15.43 -4.13 41.90
CA ARG A 239 14.42 -5.14 42.24
C ARG A 239 13.43 -5.41 41.09
N PHE A 240 13.14 -4.43 40.23
CA PHE A 240 12.23 -4.59 39.10
C PHE A 240 12.90 -5.36 37.95
N TYR A 241 14.14 -5.01 37.60
CA TYR A 241 14.92 -5.75 36.59
C TYR A 241 15.16 -7.20 37.00
N LYS A 242 15.48 -7.46 38.28
CA LYS A 242 15.56 -8.82 38.81
C LYS A 242 14.28 -9.62 38.60
N LYS A 243 13.11 -9.01 38.84
CA LYS A 243 11.80 -9.66 38.61
C LYS A 243 11.49 -9.83 37.13
N ALA A 244 11.87 -8.88 36.27
CA ALA A 244 11.69 -8.97 34.83
C ALA A 244 12.50 -10.14 34.26
N LYS A 245 13.76 -10.28 34.68
CA LYS A 245 14.66 -11.36 34.27
C LYS A 245 14.13 -12.75 34.61
N LEU A 246 13.39 -12.91 35.71
CA LEU A 246 12.72 -14.18 36.05
C LEU A 246 11.61 -14.57 35.05
N HIS A 247 11.04 -13.61 34.33
CA HIS A 247 10.03 -13.85 33.30
C HIS A 247 10.62 -14.00 31.89
N GLU A 248 11.90 -13.69 31.70
CA GLU A 248 12.56 -13.89 30.41
C GLU A 248 12.58 -15.37 30.06
N LYS A 249 12.42 -15.65 28.77
CA LYS A 249 12.46 -17.00 28.22
C LYS A 249 13.59 -17.10 27.19
N PRO A 250 14.86 -17.09 27.63
CA PRO A 250 16.00 -17.08 26.71
C PRO A 250 16.05 -18.30 25.79
N TRP A 251 15.46 -19.43 26.20
CA TRP A 251 15.36 -20.63 25.37
C TRP A 251 14.47 -20.48 24.13
N GLU A 252 13.55 -19.50 24.09
CA GLU A 252 12.68 -19.29 22.93
C GLU A 252 13.45 -18.89 21.66
N LYS A 253 14.62 -18.25 21.80
CA LYS A 253 15.51 -17.94 20.67
C LYS A 253 16.06 -19.21 19.99
N TYR A 254 16.10 -20.32 20.71
CA TYR A 254 16.63 -21.59 20.23
C TYR A 254 15.52 -22.61 19.94
N ASP A 255 14.25 -22.22 20.10
CA ASP A 255 13.10 -23.08 19.85
C ASP A 255 12.74 -23.05 18.36
N LEU A 256 13.45 -23.89 17.58
CA LEU A 256 13.23 -24.05 16.14
C LEU A 256 11.80 -24.46 15.81
N MET A 257 11.12 -25.19 16.71
CA MET A 257 9.74 -25.60 16.50
C MET A 257 8.77 -24.42 16.64
N LYS A 258 9.05 -23.50 17.58
CA LYS A 258 8.32 -22.24 17.71
C LYS A 258 8.53 -21.35 16.47
N GLU A 259 9.75 -21.26 15.97
CA GLU A 259 10.05 -20.53 14.72
C GLU A 259 9.33 -21.16 13.53
N TYR A 260 9.39 -22.48 13.37
CA TYR A 260 8.68 -23.22 12.33
C TYR A 260 7.17 -22.98 12.38
N ARG A 261 6.56 -23.04 13.58
CA ARG A 261 5.12 -22.77 13.74
C ARG A 261 4.75 -21.30 13.49
N ALA A 262 5.66 -20.36 13.67
CA ALA A 262 5.42 -18.93 13.47
C ALA A 262 5.69 -18.47 12.02
N THR A 263 6.46 -19.25 11.27
CA THR A 263 6.83 -18.97 9.89
C THR A 263 5.98 -19.79 8.93
N ILE A 264 5.86 -19.30 7.70
CA ILE A 264 5.15 -20.01 6.64
C ILE A 264 6.23 -20.70 5.79
N PRO A 265 6.08 -21.98 5.43
CA PRO A 265 7.04 -22.66 4.57
C PRO A 265 7.28 -21.90 3.27
N GLU A 266 8.53 -21.88 2.80
CA GLU A 266 8.92 -21.14 1.58
C GLU A 266 8.15 -21.61 0.33
N GLU A 267 7.84 -22.89 0.24
CA GLU A 267 7.02 -23.47 -0.84
C GLU A 267 5.64 -22.81 -0.93
N GLU A 268 4.99 -22.63 0.22
CA GLU A 268 3.68 -22.00 0.31
C GLU A 268 3.74 -20.49 0.07
N GLN A 269 4.82 -19.84 0.52
CA GLN A 269 5.08 -18.45 0.17
C GLN A 269 5.23 -18.28 -1.35
N ALA A 270 5.97 -19.17 -2.02
CA ALA A 270 6.16 -19.14 -3.46
C ALA A 270 4.84 -19.31 -4.22
N ASP A 271 3.95 -20.19 -3.75
CA ASP A 271 2.61 -20.35 -4.34
C ASP A 271 1.76 -19.08 -4.19
N ILE A 272 1.76 -18.46 -3.00
CA ILE A 272 1.07 -17.20 -2.77
C ILE A 272 1.65 -16.09 -3.66
N PHE A 273 2.97 -16.02 -3.80
CA PHE A 273 3.64 -15.02 -4.63
C PHE A 273 3.35 -15.22 -6.12
N ARG A 274 3.25 -16.47 -6.60
CA ARG A 274 2.80 -16.76 -7.98
C ARG A 274 1.41 -16.20 -8.25
N GLU A 275 0.50 -16.25 -7.27
CA GLU A 275 -0.84 -15.69 -7.43
C GLU A 275 -0.85 -14.15 -7.47
N ILE A 276 0.05 -13.49 -6.75
CA ILE A 276 0.11 -12.02 -6.65
C ILE A 276 0.94 -11.42 -7.80
N SER A 277 1.97 -12.13 -8.26
CA SER A 277 2.95 -11.61 -9.23
C SER A 277 2.37 -10.96 -10.48
N PRO A 278 1.35 -11.55 -11.14
CA PRO A 278 0.73 -10.93 -12.30
C PRO A 278 0.15 -9.52 -12.05
N HIS A 279 -0.30 -9.25 -10.83
CA HIS A 279 -0.93 -7.98 -10.46
C HIS A 279 0.06 -6.92 -9.98
N TYR A 280 1.28 -7.33 -9.59
CA TYR A 280 2.27 -6.46 -8.99
C TYR A 280 2.73 -5.29 -9.88
N PRO A 281 3.05 -5.49 -11.19
CA PRO A 281 3.41 -4.38 -12.07
C PRO A 281 2.32 -3.31 -12.17
N LEU A 282 1.05 -3.72 -12.16
CA LEU A 282 -0.08 -2.79 -12.17
C LEU A 282 -0.12 -1.99 -10.87
N MET A 283 -0.01 -2.65 -9.72
CA MET A 283 0.02 -2.00 -8.41
C MET A 283 1.17 -0.99 -8.31
N GLU A 284 2.36 -1.37 -8.78
CA GLU A 284 3.54 -0.51 -8.77
C GLU A 284 3.36 0.69 -9.70
N SER A 285 2.80 0.49 -10.90
CA SER A 285 2.51 1.58 -11.84
C SER A 285 1.51 2.59 -11.25
N THR A 286 0.48 2.12 -10.55
CA THR A 286 -0.50 2.97 -9.85
C THR A 286 0.16 3.74 -8.72
N ARG A 287 1.03 3.10 -7.93
CA ARG A 287 1.83 3.74 -6.88
C ARG A 287 2.73 4.85 -7.46
N ARG A 288 3.47 4.56 -8.54
CA ARG A 288 4.35 5.54 -9.22
C ARG A 288 3.55 6.72 -9.78
N ARG A 289 2.39 6.47 -10.41
CA ARG A 289 1.47 7.54 -10.87
C ARG A 289 0.99 8.41 -9.70
N GLY A 290 0.62 7.80 -8.57
CA GLY A 290 0.23 8.51 -7.35
C GLY A 290 1.37 9.38 -6.80
N LYS A 291 2.61 8.87 -6.76
CA LYS A 291 3.79 9.65 -6.37
C LYS A 291 4.02 10.83 -7.32
N ARG A 292 4.01 10.62 -8.63
CA ARG A 292 4.23 11.69 -9.64
C ARG A 292 3.22 12.82 -9.53
N LYS A 293 1.94 12.50 -9.35
CA LYS A 293 0.87 13.49 -9.13
C LYS A 293 1.11 14.38 -7.91
N ARG A 294 1.84 13.89 -6.90
CA ARG A 294 2.16 14.66 -5.68
C ARG A 294 3.39 15.55 -5.87
N VAL A 295 4.38 15.09 -6.63
CA VAL A 295 5.63 15.84 -6.84
C VAL A 295 5.46 16.96 -7.86
N LEU A 296 4.60 16.78 -8.87
CA LEU A 296 4.28 17.80 -9.85
C LEU A 296 2.87 18.34 -9.58
N PRO A 297 2.72 19.45 -8.83
CA PRO A 297 1.43 20.13 -8.78
C PRO A 297 1.04 20.49 -10.21
N SER A 298 -0.21 20.20 -10.59
CA SER A 298 -0.74 20.56 -11.90
C SER A 298 -0.54 22.06 -12.09
N ILE A 299 0.35 22.43 -13.02
CA ILE A 299 0.50 23.81 -13.48
C ILE A 299 -0.86 24.18 -14.07
N SER A 300 -1.61 24.99 -13.32
CA SER A 300 -2.87 25.61 -13.74
C SER A 300 -2.58 26.89 -14.49
#